data_AF-A0A2D6U1N6-F1
#
_entry.id   AF-A0A2D6U1N6-F1
#
_cell.length_a   1.000
_cell.length_b   1.000
_cell.length_c   1.000
_cell.angle_alpha   90.00
_cell.angle_beta   90.00
_cell.angle_gamma   90.00
#
_symmetry.space_group_name_H-M   'P 1'
#
loop_
_entity.id
_entity.type
_entity.pdbx_description
1 polymer ?
#
loop_
_entity_poly.entity_id
_entity_poly.type
_entity_poly.pdbx_seq_one_letter_code
_entity_poly.pdbx_strand_id
1 'polypeptide(L)'
;MAYISCKNFKNWAKSYTEAVGNALVLLRTVGPDNVDDHDKANAIYSAYYLNMQSEQPEIFDTLLYNEFTFVEFDTEDEALEFVQDNFPGVVTDDLDYFIQYVVFANGGIAQTNNGLVGLAEPSPQPLE
;
A
#
# COMPACT_ATOMS: atom_id res chain seq x y z
N MET A 1 0.88 24.62 -15.26
CA MET A 1 1.58 23.35 -14.98
C MET A 1 1.99 23.41 -13.51
N ALA A 2 1.37 22.60 -12.65
CA ALA A 2 1.69 22.60 -11.22
C ALA A 2 2.94 21.75 -11.00
N TYR A 3 3.94 22.31 -10.30
CA TYR A 3 5.12 21.57 -9.86
C TYR A 3 4.95 21.24 -8.38
N ILE A 4 4.86 19.96 -8.06
CA ILE A 4 4.78 19.47 -6.67
C ILE A 4 6.16 18.97 -6.28
N SER A 5 6.91 19.74 -5.48
CA SER A 5 8.18 19.29 -4.90
C SER A 5 8.00 19.05 -3.40
N CYS A 6 8.20 17.81 -2.95
CA CYS A 6 8.07 17.46 -1.52
C CYS A 6 9.30 16.67 -1.09
N LYS A 7 9.86 17.00 0.10
CA LYS A 7 10.95 16.20 0.69
C LYS A 7 10.52 14.79 1.12
N ASN A 8 9.23 14.61 1.39
CA ASN A 8 8.70 13.40 1.99
C ASN A 8 7.50 12.91 1.16
N PHE A 9 7.45 11.60 0.89
CA PHE A 9 6.41 10.94 0.10
C PHE A 9 5.00 11.21 0.65
N LYS A 10 4.81 11.19 1.97
CA LYS A 10 3.51 11.47 2.59
C LYS A 10 2.99 12.86 2.21
N ASN A 11 3.88 13.85 2.16
CA ASN A 11 3.50 15.20 1.77
C ASN A 11 3.21 15.27 0.27
N TRP A 12 3.95 14.52 -0.55
CA TRP A 12 3.66 14.38 -1.97
C TRP A 12 2.29 13.77 -2.23
N ALA A 13 1.96 12.62 -1.63
CA ALA A 13 0.69 11.94 -1.83
C ALA A 13 -0.51 12.82 -1.43
N LYS A 14 -0.37 13.56 -0.32
CA LYS A 14 -1.36 14.56 0.09
C LYS A 14 -1.51 15.68 -0.92
N SER A 15 -0.41 16.35 -1.29
CA SER A 15 -0.47 17.44 -2.26
C SER A 15 -0.95 16.98 -3.64
N TYR A 16 -0.66 15.73 -4.03
CA TYR A 16 -1.13 15.13 -5.26
C TYR A 16 -2.65 14.92 -5.25
N THR A 17 -3.17 14.21 -4.24
CA THR A 17 -4.61 13.94 -4.12
C THR A 17 -5.43 15.21 -3.96
N GLU A 18 -4.92 16.24 -3.27
CA GLU A 18 -5.55 17.55 -3.17
C GLU A 18 -5.57 18.30 -4.53
N ALA A 19 -4.48 18.22 -5.30
CA ALA A 19 -4.37 18.95 -6.57
C ALA A 19 -5.15 18.30 -7.72
N VAL A 20 -5.23 16.97 -7.74
CA VAL A 20 -5.88 16.21 -8.82
C VAL A 20 -7.35 15.93 -8.49
N GLY A 21 -7.71 15.89 -7.19
CA GLY A 21 -9.07 15.53 -6.75
C GLY A 21 -9.35 14.02 -6.78
N ASN A 22 -8.29 13.20 -6.88
CA ASN A 22 -8.34 11.75 -6.96
C ASN A 22 -7.97 11.11 -5.61
N ALA A 23 -8.13 9.79 -5.53
CA ALA A 23 -7.61 8.97 -4.44
C ALA A 23 -6.38 8.16 -4.87
N LEU A 24 -5.47 7.91 -3.92
CA LEU A 24 -4.26 7.13 -4.12
C LEU A 24 -4.14 6.08 -3.03
N VAL A 25 -4.02 4.81 -3.41
CA VAL A 25 -3.73 3.72 -2.50
C VAL A 25 -2.25 3.36 -2.62
N LEU A 26 -1.52 3.52 -1.52
CA LEU A 26 -0.20 2.92 -1.36
C LEU A 26 -0.39 1.51 -0.81
N LEU A 27 0.19 0.54 -1.50
CA LEU A 27 0.30 -0.84 -1.04
C LEU A 27 1.77 -1.13 -0.75
N ARG A 28 2.04 -1.67 0.43
CA ARG A 28 3.37 -2.12 0.84
C ARG A 28 3.31 -3.59 1.18
N THR A 29 4.18 -4.38 0.58
CA THR A 29 4.33 -5.80 0.88
C THR A 29 5.75 -6.10 1.30
N VAL A 30 5.90 -7.03 2.24
CA VAL A 30 7.18 -7.69 2.50
C VAL A 30 7.23 -8.83 1.48
N GLY A 31 7.85 -8.58 0.33
CA GLY A 31 7.84 -9.51 -0.80
C GLY A 31 8.31 -10.93 -0.45
N PRO A 32 8.10 -11.91 -1.34
CA PRO A 32 8.39 -13.34 -1.09
C PRO A 32 9.82 -13.62 -0.71
N ASP A 33 10.71 -12.85 -1.32
CA ASP A 33 12.15 -13.03 -1.22
C ASP A 33 12.64 -12.78 0.20
N ASN A 34 11.82 -12.13 1.03
CA ASN A 34 12.11 -11.86 2.44
C ASN A 34 11.41 -12.85 3.38
N VAL A 35 10.76 -13.89 2.86
CA VAL A 35 10.04 -14.90 3.64
C VAL A 35 10.78 -16.22 3.60
N ASP A 36 11.32 -16.61 4.76
CA ASP A 36 12.15 -17.82 4.92
C ASP A 36 11.37 -19.13 4.66
N ASP A 37 10.02 -19.09 4.71
CA ASP A 37 9.13 -20.24 4.51
C ASP A 37 8.39 -20.16 3.16
N HIS A 38 8.90 -20.92 2.19
CA HIS A 38 8.35 -20.96 0.83
C HIS A 38 6.92 -21.55 0.74
N ASP A 39 6.54 -22.46 1.64
CA ASP A 39 5.20 -23.06 1.63
C ASP A 39 4.17 -22.06 2.17
N LYS A 40 4.52 -21.32 3.22
CA LYS A 40 3.71 -20.20 3.71
C LYS A 40 3.57 -19.09 2.67
N ALA A 41 4.67 -18.72 2.02
CA ALA A 41 4.64 -17.75 0.94
C ALA A 41 3.60 -18.18 -0.10
N ASN A 42 3.68 -19.41 -0.63
CA ASN A 42 2.75 -19.95 -1.63
C ASN A 42 1.28 -20.02 -1.18
N ALA A 43 1.01 -20.32 0.09
CA ALA A 43 -0.35 -20.30 0.62
C ALA A 43 -0.94 -18.89 0.64
N ILE A 44 -0.13 -17.88 0.98
CA ILE A 44 -0.56 -16.49 1.06
C ILE A 44 -0.67 -15.87 -0.33
N TYR A 45 0.24 -16.23 -1.24
CA TYR A 45 0.07 -16.03 -2.68
C TYR A 45 -1.29 -16.49 -3.15
N SER A 46 -1.64 -17.73 -2.84
CA SER A 46 -2.91 -18.31 -3.26
C SER A 46 -4.11 -17.57 -2.68
N ALA A 47 -4.03 -17.11 -1.42
CA ALA A 47 -5.11 -16.38 -0.75
C ALA A 47 -5.37 -15.00 -1.38
N TYR A 48 -4.32 -14.19 -1.59
CA TYR A 48 -4.49 -12.87 -2.21
C TYR A 48 -4.74 -12.97 -3.72
N TYR A 49 -4.13 -13.94 -4.41
CA TYR A 49 -4.42 -14.23 -5.80
C TYR A 49 -5.90 -14.59 -5.98
N LEU A 50 -6.47 -15.45 -5.13
CA LEU A 50 -7.89 -15.81 -5.21
C LEU A 50 -8.82 -14.60 -5.04
N ASN A 51 -8.44 -13.62 -4.22
CA ASN A 51 -9.24 -12.41 -4.00
C ASN A 51 -9.07 -11.39 -5.14
N MET A 52 -7.85 -11.22 -5.69
CA MET A 52 -7.54 -10.16 -6.67
C MET A 52 -7.63 -10.61 -8.14
N GLN A 53 -7.58 -11.91 -8.45
CA GLN A 53 -7.43 -12.41 -9.82
C GLN A 53 -8.66 -12.18 -10.70
N SER A 54 -9.88 -12.17 -10.13
CA SER A 54 -11.09 -12.00 -10.96
C SER A 54 -11.24 -10.58 -11.50
N GLU A 55 -10.66 -9.59 -10.83
CA GLU A 55 -10.89 -8.18 -11.16
C GLU A 55 -9.62 -7.43 -11.57
N GLN A 56 -8.46 -7.68 -10.93
CA GLN A 56 -7.26 -6.85 -11.11
C GLN A 56 -5.93 -7.64 -11.02
N PRO A 57 -5.68 -8.60 -11.94
CA PRO A 57 -4.49 -9.47 -11.90
C PRO A 57 -3.15 -8.71 -12.04
N GLU A 58 -3.13 -7.56 -12.73
CA GLU A 58 -1.91 -6.78 -12.98
C GLU A 58 -1.37 -6.11 -11.70
N ILE A 59 -2.25 -5.75 -10.77
CA ILE A 59 -1.86 -5.16 -9.48
C ILE A 59 -1.18 -6.21 -8.62
N PHE A 60 -1.71 -7.42 -8.61
CA PHE A 60 -1.13 -8.53 -7.88
C PHE A 60 0.27 -8.84 -8.38
N ASP A 61 0.47 -9.02 -9.69
CA ASP A 61 1.80 -9.23 -10.28
C ASP A 61 2.78 -8.11 -9.91
N THR A 62 2.32 -6.86 -9.93
CA THR A 62 3.15 -5.70 -9.56
C THR A 62 3.58 -5.76 -8.08
N LEU A 63 2.68 -6.15 -7.18
CA LEU A 63 2.99 -6.34 -5.76
C LEU A 63 4.04 -7.42 -5.53
N LEU A 64 4.09 -8.47 -6.36
CA LEU A 64 5.04 -9.57 -6.11
C LEU A 64 6.49 -9.15 -6.27
N TYR A 65 6.76 -8.23 -7.20
CA TYR A 65 8.10 -7.83 -7.55
C TYR A 65 8.51 -6.46 -6.98
N ASN A 66 7.61 -5.79 -6.25
CA ASN A 66 7.86 -4.48 -5.69
C ASN A 66 7.43 -4.42 -4.22
N GLU A 67 8.30 -3.88 -3.35
CA GLU A 67 7.92 -3.60 -1.96
C GLU A 67 6.79 -2.56 -1.89
N PHE A 68 6.76 -1.61 -2.83
CA PHE A 68 5.79 -0.54 -2.89
C PHE A 68 5.08 -0.51 -4.25
N THR A 69 3.74 -0.53 -4.21
CA THR A 69 2.87 -0.37 -5.39
C THR A 69 1.89 0.77 -5.13
N PHE A 70 1.64 1.59 -6.16
CA PHE A 70 0.74 2.73 -6.09
C PHE A 70 -0.41 2.51 -7.06
N VAL A 71 -1.64 2.66 -6.57
CA VAL A 71 -2.85 2.48 -7.36
C VAL A 71 -3.69 3.75 -7.25
N GLU A 72 -4.00 4.35 -8.39
CA GLU A 72 -4.79 5.58 -8.46
C GLU A 72 -6.26 5.26 -8.77
N PHE A 73 -7.16 5.97 -8.11
CA PHE A 73 -8.61 5.86 -8.26
C PHE A 73 -9.21 7.24 -8.48
N ASP A 74 -10.32 7.30 -9.20
CA ASP A 74 -10.98 8.57 -9.48
C ASP A 74 -11.70 9.12 -8.24
N THR A 75 -12.13 8.23 -7.33
CA THR A 75 -12.83 8.63 -6.10
C THR A 75 -12.29 7.94 -4.84
N GLU A 76 -12.53 8.58 -3.69
CA GLU A 76 -12.25 7.99 -2.37
C GLU A 76 -13.06 6.69 -2.16
N ASP A 77 -14.34 6.67 -2.55
CA ASP A 77 -15.22 5.52 -2.37
C ASP A 77 -14.72 4.28 -3.12
N GLU A 78 -14.27 4.42 -4.37
CA GLU A 78 -13.67 3.32 -5.15
C GLU A 78 -12.39 2.79 -4.51
N ALA A 79 -11.53 3.69 -4.00
CA ALA A 79 -10.31 3.29 -3.31
C ALA A 79 -10.61 2.54 -2.01
N LEU A 80 -11.65 2.95 -1.28
CA LEU A 80 -12.09 2.31 -0.05
C LEU A 80 -12.72 0.93 -0.31
N GLU A 81 -13.59 0.81 -1.33
CA GLU A 81 -14.18 -0.46 -1.76
C GLU A 81 -13.07 -1.45 -2.15
N PHE A 82 -12.12 -1.01 -2.99
CA PHE A 82 -10.97 -1.82 -3.39
C PHE A 82 -10.20 -2.38 -2.18
N VAL A 83 -9.86 -1.55 -1.19
CA VAL A 83 -9.07 -2.05 -0.04
C VAL A 83 -9.89 -2.93 0.91
N GLN A 84 -11.20 -2.72 1.01
CA GLN A 84 -12.09 -3.52 1.86
C GLN A 84 -12.34 -4.90 1.27
N ASP A 85 -12.48 -5.01 -0.05
CA ASP A 85 -12.75 -6.27 -0.73
C ASP A 85 -11.49 -7.15 -0.85
N ASN A 86 -10.31 -6.53 -0.94
CA ASN A 86 -9.07 -7.24 -1.26
C ASN A 86 -8.14 -7.47 -0.07
N PHE A 87 -8.22 -6.67 1.00
CA PHE A 87 -7.25 -6.70 2.09
C PHE A 87 -7.90 -6.73 3.48
N PRO A 88 -7.24 -7.35 4.48
CA PRO A 88 -7.69 -7.28 5.86
C PRO A 88 -7.63 -5.84 6.39
N GLY A 89 -8.68 -5.44 7.11
CA GLY A 89 -8.80 -4.10 7.70
C GLY A 89 -7.87 -3.81 8.89
N VAL A 90 -7.22 -4.85 9.44
CA VAL A 90 -6.24 -4.75 10.53
C VAL A 90 -5.09 -5.72 10.30
N VAL A 91 -3.95 -5.45 10.93
CA VAL A 91 -2.81 -6.37 10.99
C VAL A 91 -3.24 -7.74 11.52
N THR A 92 -2.83 -8.78 10.82
CA THR A 92 -2.99 -10.17 11.23
C THR A 92 -1.83 -10.63 12.10
N ASP A 93 -2.04 -11.68 12.90
CA ASP A 93 -0.98 -12.26 13.74
C ASP A 93 0.20 -12.82 12.91
N ASP A 94 -0.05 -13.12 11.64
CA ASP A 94 0.97 -13.52 10.66
C ASP A 94 1.55 -12.27 9.98
N LEU A 95 2.66 -11.78 10.55
CA LEU A 95 3.41 -10.63 10.05
C LEU A 95 4.36 -10.99 8.91
N ASP A 96 4.59 -12.29 8.66
CA ASP A 96 5.54 -12.76 7.65
C ASP A 96 5.09 -12.34 6.25
N TYR A 97 3.79 -12.07 6.04
CA TYR A 97 3.24 -11.76 4.72
C TYR A 97 1.99 -10.85 4.75
N PHE A 98 2.10 -9.74 5.47
CA PHE A 98 1.04 -8.74 5.58
C PHE A 98 1.18 -7.63 4.51
N ILE A 99 0.11 -7.39 3.74
CA ILE A 99 0.03 -6.23 2.83
C ILE A 99 -0.53 -5.04 3.62
N GLN A 100 0.33 -4.06 3.87
CA GLN A 100 -0.06 -2.78 4.44
C GLN A 100 -0.64 -1.90 3.34
N TYR A 101 -1.79 -1.27 3.58
CA TYR A 101 -2.33 -0.23 2.72
C TYR A 101 -2.47 1.11 3.44
N VAL A 102 -2.36 2.19 2.65
CA VAL A 102 -2.67 3.55 3.06
C VAL A 102 -3.44 4.23 1.94
N VAL A 103 -4.68 4.65 2.23
CA VAL A 103 -5.53 5.40 1.30
C VAL A 103 -5.33 6.89 1.55
N PHE A 104 -4.89 7.61 0.54
CA PHE A 104 -4.81 9.07 0.52
C PHE A 104 -5.96 9.61 -0.33
N ALA A 105 -6.68 10.60 0.18
CA ALA A 105 -7.74 11.28 -0.54
C ALA A 105 -7.86 12.71 0.01
N ASN A 106 -8.20 13.67 -0.85
CA ASN A 106 -8.48 15.06 -0.45
C ASN A 106 -7.38 15.71 0.43
N GLY A 107 -6.10 15.41 0.18
CA GLY A 107 -4.98 15.94 0.98
C GLY A 107 -4.79 15.27 2.34
N GLY A 108 -5.56 14.23 2.63
CA GLY A 108 -5.57 13.48 3.88
C GLY A 108 -5.16 12.03 3.75
N ILE A 109 -5.14 11.33 4.88
CA ILE A 109 -5.16 9.86 4.93
C ILE A 109 -6.59 9.49 5.30
N ALA A 110 -7.27 8.76 4.42
CA ALA A 110 -8.64 8.31 4.61
C ALA A 110 -8.67 7.01 5.44
N GLN A 111 -7.84 6.02 5.10
CA GLN A 111 -7.82 4.72 5.78
C GLN A 111 -6.44 4.06 5.74
N THR A 112 -6.19 3.19 6.71
CA THR A 112 -5.01 2.30 6.75
C THR A 112 -5.28 1.10 7.66
N ASN A 113 -4.71 -0.05 7.33
CA ASN A 113 -4.80 -1.27 8.15
C ASN A 113 -3.65 -1.46 9.16
N ASN A 114 -2.55 -0.69 9.05
CA ASN A 114 -1.39 -0.78 9.96
C ASN A 114 -0.72 0.59 10.24
N GLY A 115 -1.47 1.67 10.13
CA GLY A 115 -0.90 3.00 10.28
C GLY A 115 0.21 3.28 9.26
N LEU A 116 1.20 4.08 9.68
CA LEU A 116 2.37 4.44 8.87
C LEU A 116 3.64 3.70 9.35
N VAL A 117 3.48 2.59 10.05
CA VAL A 117 4.60 1.76 10.52
C VAL A 117 5.39 1.26 9.31
N GLY A 118 6.72 1.33 9.34
CA GLY A 118 7.58 0.97 8.21
C GLY A 118 7.63 2.01 7.07
N LEU A 119 6.76 3.02 7.09
CA LEU A 119 6.75 4.16 6.14
C LEU A 119 7.34 5.44 6.75
N ALA A 120 7.61 5.44 8.06
CA ALA A 120 8.22 6.56 8.76
C ALA A 120 9.69 6.71 8.36
N GLU A 121 10.15 7.96 8.22
CA GLU A 121 11.58 8.24 8.07
C GLU A 121 12.33 7.64 9.27
N PRO A 122 13.46 6.96 9.03
CA PRO A 122 14.31 6.51 10.12
C PRO A 122 14.73 7.74 10.95
N SER A 123 14.76 7.58 12.27
CA SER A 123 15.23 8.65 13.15
C SER A 123 16.65 9.06 12.73
N PRO A 124 17.00 10.35 12.77
CA PRO A 124 18.34 10.80 12.44
C PRO A 124 19.35 9.98 13.25
N GLN A 125 20.26 9.28 12.57
CA GLN A 125 21.31 8.58 13.28
C GLN A 125 22.24 9.61 13.92
N PRO A 126 22.63 9.44 15.20
CA PRO A 126 23.64 10.29 15.79
C PRO A 126 24.92 10.17 14.95
N LEU A 127 25.52 11.31 14.64
CA LEU A 127 26.84 11.35 14.01
C LEU A 127 27.84 10.76 15.02
N GLU A 128 28.55 9.70 14.62
CA GLU A 128 29.69 9.16 15.37
C GLU A 128 30.84 10.17 15.49
#